data_AF-A0AAD4LKP8-F1
#
_entry.id   AF-A0AAD4LKP8-F1
#
_cell.length_a   1.000
_cell.length_b   1.000
_cell.length_c   1.000
_cell.angle_alpha   90.00
_cell.angle_beta   90.00
_cell.angle_gamma   90.00
#
_symmetry.space_group_name_H-M   'P 1'
#
loop_
_entity.id
_entity.type
_entity.pdbx_description
1 polymer ?
#
loop_
_entity_poly.entity_id
_entity_poly.type
_entity_poly.pdbx_seq_one_letter_code
_entity_poly.pdbx_strand_id
1 'polypeptide(L)'
;MVNIYLNIDKSTLLFLSIPDSDVQRLSIYPFKWLRYVMFSICGARGCLSAIPGGPAIDYDSASLNDIVNLYYEPLGNCVFVEYPSLNDQTSPTTSEIGS
;
A
#
# COMPACT_ATOMS: atom_id res chain seq x y z
N MET A 1 -14.98 12.02 -6.86
CA MET A 1 -13.90 11.62 -5.94
C MET A 1 -13.34 10.29 -6.43
N VAL A 2 -12.02 10.11 -6.35
CA VAL A 2 -11.36 8.81 -6.58
C VAL A 2 -11.04 8.19 -5.22
N ASN A 3 -11.56 6.99 -4.99
CA ASN A 3 -11.35 6.25 -3.75
C ASN A 3 -10.48 5.03 -4.01
N ILE A 4 -9.38 4.91 -3.28
CA ILE A 4 -8.48 3.77 -3.27
C ILE A 4 -8.80 2.94 -2.04
N TYR A 5 -9.08 1.67 -2.28
CA TYR A 5 -9.38 0.70 -1.24
C TYR A 5 -8.27 -0.33 -1.17
N LEU A 6 -7.89 -0.72 0.05
CA LEU A 6 -7.03 -1.87 0.31
C LEU A 6 -7.90 -3.06 0.67
N ASN A 7 -7.55 -4.23 0.14
CA ASN A 7 -8.17 -5.49 0.53
C ASN A 7 -7.23 -6.21 1.49
N ILE A 8 -7.63 -6.34 2.75
CA ILE A 8 -6.84 -6.95 3.83
C ILE A 8 -7.72 -7.98 4.51
N ASP A 9 -7.29 -9.25 4.49
CA ASP A 9 -7.90 -10.37 5.21
C ASP A 9 -9.44 -10.43 5.12
N LYS A 10 -9.96 -10.26 3.90
CA LYS A 10 -11.40 -10.26 3.53
C LYS A 10 -12.16 -8.98 3.85
N SER A 11 -11.51 -7.95 4.38
CA SER A 11 -12.09 -6.63 4.59
C SER A 11 -11.61 -5.64 3.53
N THR A 12 -12.50 -4.74 3.11
CA THR A 12 -12.16 -3.63 2.21
C THR A 12 -12.07 -2.37 3.06
N LEU A 13 -10.87 -1.80 3.17
CA LEU A 13 -10.60 -0.57 3.92
C LEU A 13 -10.46 0.58 2.94
N LEU A 14 -11.25 1.66 3.11
CA LEU A 14 -11.00 2.92 2.40
C LEU A 14 -9.65 3.46 2.89
N PHE A 15 -8.66 3.46 2.00
CA PHE A 15 -7.30 3.83 2.33
C PHE A 15 -7.00 5.28 1.96
N LEU A 16 -7.46 5.72 0.79
CA LEU A 16 -7.25 7.09 0.34
C LEU A 16 -8.46 7.58 -0.46
N SER A 17 -8.95 8.77 -0.14
CA SER A 17 -9.98 9.47 -0.91
C SER A 17 -9.40 10.76 -1.47
N ILE A 18 -9.56 10.97 -2.77
CA ILE A 18 -8.96 12.08 -3.51
C ILE A 18 -10.09 12.90 -4.14
N PRO A 19 -10.20 14.19 -3.84
CA PRO A 19 -11.13 15.09 -4.51
C PRO A 19 -10.85 15.20 -6.02
N ASP A 20 -11.88 15.33 -6.85
CA ASP A 20 -11.71 15.40 -8.30
C ASP A 20 -10.88 16.61 -8.75
N SER A 21 -10.90 17.70 -7.98
CA SER A 21 -10.06 18.87 -8.18
C SER A 21 -8.56 18.56 -8.12
N ASP A 22 -8.18 17.55 -7.33
CA ASP A 22 -6.79 17.15 -7.18
C ASP A 22 -6.40 16.04 -8.16
N VAL A 23 -7.37 15.25 -8.66
CA VAL A 23 -7.14 14.15 -9.61
C VAL A 23 -6.40 14.66 -10.84
N GLN A 24 -6.78 15.80 -11.41
CA GLN A 24 -6.15 16.32 -12.61
C GLN A 24 -4.65 16.60 -12.41
N ARG A 25 -4.26 17.10 -11.22
CA ARG A 25 -2.85 17.33 -10.85
C ARG A 25 -2.10 16.01 -10.65
N LEU A 26 -2.74 15.01 -10.05
CA LEU A 26 -2.15 13.70 -9.80
C LEU A 26 -2.00 12.87 -11.09
N SER A 27 -2.87 13.08 -12.07
CA SER A 27 -2.85 12.42 -13.38
C SER A 27 -1.74 12.90 -14.32
N ILE A 28 -1.03 14.00 -14.00
CA ILE A 28 0.09 14.48 -14.81
C ILE A 28 1.28 13.51 -14.70
N TYR A 29 1.49 12.91 -13.53
CA TYR A 29 2.57 11.94 -13.28
C TYR A 29 2.10 10.80 -12.37
N PRO A 30 1.21 9.93 -12.86
CA PRO A 30 0.52 8.93 -12.03
C PRO A 30 1.50 7.97 -11.35
N PHE A 31 2.58 7.56 -12.03
CA PHE A 31 3.58 6.67 -11.45
C PHE A 31 4.45 7.33 -10.39
N LYS A 32 4.83 8.61 -10.59
CA LYS A 32 5.60 9.35 -9.57
C LYS A 32 4.75 9.54 -8.31
N TRP A 33 3.47 9.84 -8.49
CA TRP A 33 2.54 9.94 -7.39
C TRP A 33 2.32 8.60 -6.68
N LEU A 34 2.05 7.52 -7.42
CA LEU A 34 1.83 6.20 -6.83
C LEU A 34 3.06 5.71 -6.05
N ARG A 35 4.27 5.97 -6.56
CA ARG A 35 5.52 5.71 -5.85
C ARG A 35 5.57 6.43 -4.50
N TYR A 36 5.17 7.70 -4.46
CA TYR A 36 5.14 8.48 -3.21
C TYR A 36 4.12 7.95 -2.20
N VAL A 37 2.93 7.54 -2.69
CA VAL A 37 1.91 6.90 -1.85
C VAL A 37 2.45 5.61 -1.25
N MET A 38 3.06 4.75 -2.07
CA MET A 38 3.61 3.48 -1.60
C MET A 38 4.79 3.69 -0.62
N PHE A 39 5.64 4.68 -0.85
CA PHE A 39 6.65 5.09 0.13
C PHE A 39 6.02 5.44 1.49
N SER A 40 4.92 6.19 1.48
CA SER A 40 4.22 6.59 2.71
C SER A 40 3.60 5.40 3.45
N ILE A 41 3.16 4.38 2.71
CA ILE A 41 2.61 3.13 3.28
C ILE A 41 3.71 2.24 3.85
N CYS A 42 4.73 1.96 3.03
CA CYS A 42 5.78 1.01 3.38
C CYS A 42 6.76 1.58 4.41
N GLY A 43 6.84 2.90 4.57
CA GLY A 43 7.88 3.56 5.36
C GLY A 43 9.29 3.42 4.78
N ALA A 44 9.42 2.74 3.64
CA ALA A 44 10.68 2.45 2.97
C ALA A 44 10.67 3.00 1.54
N ARG A 45 11.77 3.64 1.14
CA ARG A 45 11.97 4.10 -0.24
C ARG A 45 11.99 2.90 -1.18
N GLY A 46 11.48 3.08 -2.39
CA GLY A 46 11.37 2.01 -3.37
C GLY A 46 11.11 2.53 -4.78
N CYS A 47 10.84 1.60 -5.68
CA CYS A 47 10.46 1.84 -7.07
C CYS A 47 9.25 0.99 -7.46
N LEU A 48 8.58 1.37 -8.55
CA LEU A 48 7.54 0.54 -9.15
C LEU A 48 8.15 -0.35 -10.23
N SER A 49 7.69 -1.59 -10.30
CA SER A 49 8.02 -2.56 -11.34
C SER A 49 6.74 -3.15 -11.92
N ALA A 50 6.76 -3.54 -13.20
CA ALA A 50 5.64 -4.22 -13.86
C ALA A 50 5.52 -5.70 -13.44
N ILE A 51 6.61 -6.27 -12.92
CA ILE A 51 6.67 -7.65 -12.40
C ILE A 51 7.45 -7.68 -11.08
N PRO A 52 7.18 -8.63 -10.17
CA PRO A 52 7.94 -8.75 -8.93
C PRO A 52 9.44 -8.96 -9.20
N GLY A 53 10.29 -8.18 -8.54
CA GLY A 53 11.76 -8.21 -8.71
C GLY A 53 12.27 -7.76 -10.08
N GLY A 54 11.39 -7.18 -10.92
CA GLY A 54 11.73 -6.67 -12.25
C GLY A 54 12.45 -5.33 -12.23
N PRO A 55 12.81 -4.81 -13.41
CA PRO A 55 13.42 -3.49 -13.54
C PRO A 55 12.43 -2.39 -13.11
N ALA A 56 12.97 -1.32 -12.53
CA ALA A 56 12.18 -0.14 -12.21
C ALA A 56 11.57 0.46 -13.49
N ILE A 57 10.30 0.85 -13.41
CA ILE A 57 9.60 1.57 -14.47
C ILE A 57 10.22 2.97 -14.63
N ASP A 58 10.45 3.37 -15.87
CA ASP A 58 10.76 4.75 -16.21
C ASP A 58 9.47 5.58 -16.18
N TYR A 59 9.36 6.46 -15.18
CA TYR A 59 8.17 7.25 -14.91
C TYR A 59 7.90 8.36 -15.92
N ASP A 60 8.89 8.71 -16.73
CA ASP A 60 8.78 9.80 -17.71
C ASP A 60 8.35 9.30 -19.09
N SER A 61 8.57 8.00 -19.38
CA SER A 61 8.27 7.40 -20.69
C SER A 61 7.18 6.32 -20.66
N ALA A 62 6.83 5.79 -19.48
CA ALA A 62 5.82 4.75 -19.37
C ALA A 62 4.40 5.26 -19.66
N SER A 63 3.64 4.49 -20.44
CA SER A 63 2.21 4.69 -20.69
C SER A 63 1.38 3.85 -19.72
N LEU A 64 0.32 4.43 -19.17
CA LEU A 64 -0.61 3.73 -18.26
C LEU A 64 -1.33 2.56 -18.95
N ASN A 65 -1.53 2.64 -20.26
CA ASN A 65 -2.26 1.62 -21.03
C ASN A 65 -1.47 0.31 -21.19
N ASP A 66 -0.15 0.35 -21.01
CA ASP A 66 0.73 -0.80 -21.26
C ASP A 66 1.01 -1.61 -19.98
N ILE A 67 0.60 -1.10 -18.81
CA ILE A 67 0.93 -1.69 -17.52
C ILE A 67 -0.35 -2.15 -16.81
N VAL A 68 -0.56 -3.47 -16.84
CA VAL A 68 -1.72 -4.11 -16.21
C VAL A 68 -1.57 -4.23 -14.69
N ASN A 69 -0.34 -4.45 -14.21
CA ASN A 69 -0.03 -4.63 -12.79
C ASN A 69 1.19 -3.82 -12.39
N LEU A 70 1.15 -3.25 -11.18
CA LEU A 70 2.25 -2.48 -10.58
C LEU A 70 2.61 -3.06 -9.23
N TYR A 71 3.89 -3.35 -9.05
CA TYR A 71 4.46 -3.86 -7.81
C TYR A 71 5.40 -2.79 -7.24
N TYR A 72 5.26 -2.49 -5.95
CA TYR A 72 6.20 -1.61 -5.26
C TYR A 72 7.31 -2.43 -4.63
N GLU A 73 8.55 -2.18 -5.06
CA GLU A 73 9.75 -2.86 -4.61
C GLU A 73 10.50 -1.94 -3.63
N PRO A 74 10.40 -2.21 -2.31
CA PRO A 74 11.09 -1.41 -1.30
C PRO A 74 12.59 -1.76 -1.28
N LEU A 75 13.45 -0.74 -1.15
CA LEU A 75 14.90 -0.89 -1.02
C LEU A 75 15.34 -1.32 0.39
N GLY A 76 14.40 -1.44 1.32
CA GLY A 76 14.64 -1.83 2.71
C GLY A 76 13.39 -2.47 3.30
N ASN A 77 13.43 -2.77 4.60
CA ASN A 77 12.31 -3.41 5.26
C ASN A 77 11.10 -2.46 5.33
N CYS A 78 9.94 -2.96 4.91
CA CYS A 78 8.69 -2.24 5.13
C CYS A 78 8.41 -2.19 6.63
N VAL A 79 8.19 -0.99 7.15
CA VAL A 79 7.71 -0.76 8.50
C VAL A 79 6.26 -0.35 8.36
N PHE A 80 5.38 -1.36 8.28
CA PHE A 80 3.96 -1.09 8.34
C PHE A 80 3.63 -0.60 9.74
N VAL A 81 2.83 0.48 9.83
CA VAL A 81 2.30 0.93 11.11
C VAL A 81 1.40 -0.20 11.62
N GLU A 82 1.89 -0.97 12.60
CA GLU A 82 1.05 -1.90 13.34
C GLU A 82 -0.05 -1.07 14.01
N TYR A 83 -1.30 -1.26 13.58
CA TYR A 83 -2.44 -0.79 14.35
C TYR A 83 -2.63 -1.77 15.52
N PRO A 84 -2.47 -1.35 16.79
CA PRO A 84 -2.61 -2.23 17.94
C PRO A 84 -4.09 -2.50 18.28
N SER A 85 -4.91 -2.85 17.28
CA SER A 85 -6.36 -2.99 17.45
C SER A 85 -6.94 -4.11 16.58
N LEU A 86 -6.39 -5.31 16.70
CA LEU A 86 -7.06 -6.55 16.28
C LEU A 86 -6.65 -7.78 17.11
N ASN A 87 -6.06 -7.57 18.29
CA ASN A 87 -5.71 -8.66 19.23
C ASN A 87 -6.50 -8.62 20.55
N ASP A 88 -7.70 -8.03 20.55
CA ASP A 88 -8.59 -8.06 21.72
C ASP A 88 -9.66 -9.17 21.59
N GLN A 89 -9.25 -10.35 21.13
CA GLN A 89 -10.00 -11.59 21.36
C GLN A 89 -9.28 -12.44 22.41
N THR A 90 -9.58 -12.08 23.67
CA THR A 90 -9.82 -12.97 24.81
C THR A 90 -9.40 -14.42 24.61
N SER A 91 -8.23 -14.76 25.13
CA SER A 91 -8.07 -16.04 25.82
C SER A 91 -8.11 -15.72 27.32
N PRO A 92 -9.17 -16.08 28.06
CA PRO A 92 -9.08 -16.03 29.51
C PRO A 92 -7.98 -16.98 29.94
N THR A 93 -6.94 -16.44 30.56
CA THR A 93 -6.01 -17.19 31.40
C THR A 93 -6.81 -17.90 32.47
N THR A 94 -7.04 -19.20 32.30
CA THR A 94 -7.29 -20.08 33.44
C THR A 94 -5.92 -20.56 33.93
N SER A 95 -5.35 -19.79 34.85
CA SER A 95 -4.42 -20.35 35.82
C SER A 95 -5.21 -20.94 36.98
N GLU A 96 -4.62 -21.98 37.59
CA GLU A 96 -5.02 -22.72 38.80
C GLU A 96 -6.02 -23.89 38.54
N ILE A 97 -5.92 -25.11 39.09
CA ILE A 97 -5.28 -25.68 40.30
C ILE A 97 -5.01 -27.19 40.04
N GLY A 98 -3.83 -27.74 40.34
CA GLY A 98 -3.68 -28.75 41.42
C GLY A 98 -3.42 -30.19 40.93
N SER A 99 -2.22 -30.71 41.22
CA SER A 99 -1.92 -32.15 41.21
C SER A 99 -2.42 -32.85 42.47
#